data_AF-A0AAW8GQT7-F1
#
_entry.id   AF-A0AAW8GQT7-F1
#
_cell.length_a   1.000
_cell.length_b   1.000
_cell.length_c   1.000
_cell.angle_alpha   90.00
_cell.angle_beta   90.00
_cell.angle_gamma   90.00
#
_symmetry.space_group_name_H-M   'P 1'
#
loop_
_entity.id
_entity.type
_entity.pdbx_description
1 polymer ?
#
loop_
_entity_poly.entity_id
_entity_poly.type
_entity_poly.pdbx_seq_one_letter_code
_entity_poly.pdbx_strand_id
1 'polypeptide(L)'
;MAVLKDLVDFQLKNALELSSLLEQEKLAITSRSSSEIEAIAKQKMTLVGQLQQTDLRIAKHPHVVSLTEDVLLSQIVDQIRSIVHDCQQANLVNGEALQRAQLSFNKLNNLMQQSHGKIGMTYNAGGQTHTVSTLGTNIKA
;
A
#
# COMPACT_ATOMS: atom_id res chain seq x y z
N MET A 1 28.57 -20.67 -13.14
CA MET A 1 27.80 -20.92 -11.89
C MET A 1 27.72 -19.70 -10.97
N ALA A 2 28.82 -19.00 -10.65
CA ALA A 2 28.78 -17.82 -9.76
C ALA A 2 27.74 -16.74 -10.16
N VAL A 3 27.68 -16.39 -11.44
CA VAL A 3 26.77 -15.33 -11.95
C VAL A 3 25.28 -15.63 -11.73
N LEU A 4 24.86 -16.91 -11.79
CA LEU A 4 23.45 -17.26 -11.56
C LEU A 4 23.11 -17.18 -10.07
N LYS A 5 24.01 -17.69 -9.22
CA LYS A 5 23.85 -17.62 -7.77
C LYS A 5 23.76 -16.16 -7.32
N ASP A 6 24.60 -15.28 -7.85
CA ASP A 6 24.57 -13.86 -7.54
C ASP A 6 23.23 -13.20 -7.93
N LEU A 7 22.63 -13.59 -9.07
CA LEU A 7 21.31 -13.10 -9.49
C LEU A 7 20.19 -13.58 -8.55
N VAL A 8 20.26 -14.84 -8.10
CA VAL A 8 19.28 -15.42 -7.18
C VAL A 8 19.42 -14.80 -5.78
N ASP A 9 20.64 -14.62 -5.30
CA ASP A 9 20.92 -13.94 -4.02
C ASP A 9 20.45 -12.48 -4.06
N PHE A 10 20.64 -11.79 -5.20
CA PHE A 10 20.11 -10.44 -5.42
C PHE A 10 18.57 -10.42 -5.42
N GLN A 11 17.93 -11.41 -6.04
CA GLN A 11 16.47 -11.54 -6.04
C GLN A 11 15.92 -11.75 -4.62
N LEU A 12 16.58 -12.59 -3.82
CA LEU A 12 16.25 -12.79 -2.41
C LEU A 12 16.36 -11.50 -1.61
N LYS A 13 17.44 -10.75 -1.79
CA LYS A 13 17.62 -9.45 -1.13
C LYS A 13 16.48 -8.48 -1.47
N ASN A 14 16.15 -8.33 -2.76
CA ASN A 14 15.06 -7.44 -3.19
C ASN A 14 13.70 -7.87 -2.63
N ALA A 15 13.45 -9.19 -2.52
CA ALA A 15 12.21 -9.71 -1.96
C ALA A 15 12.09 -9.39 -0.45
N LEU A 16 13.19 -9.53 0.31
CA LEU A 16 13.25 -9.16 1.72
C LEU A 16 13.10 -7.65 1.94
N GLU A 17 13.75 -6.83 1.10
CA GLU A 17 13.61 -5.38 1.15
C GLU A 17 12.16 -4.95 0.86
N LEU A 18 11.50 -5.57 -0.13
CA LEU A 18 10.09 -5.33 -0.42
C LEU A 18 9.19 -5.72 0.77
N SER A 19 9.46 -6.86 1.40
CA SER A 19 8.72 -7.30 2.59
C SER A 19 8.83 -6.27 3.72
N SER A 20 10.04 -5.81 4.02
CA SER A 20 10.27 -4.76 5.03
C SER A 20 9.61 -3.44 4.65
N LEU A 21 9.58 -3.09 3.36
CA LEU A 21 8.95 -1.86 2.88
C LEU A 21 7.42 -1.90 3.04
N LEU A 22 6.80 -3.06 2.83
CA LEU A 22 5.34 -3.23 3.02
C LEU A 22 4.94 -3.16 4.50
N GLU A 23 5.81 -3.58 5.42
CA GLU A 23 5.63 -3.36 6.85
C GLU A 23 5.70 -1.87 7.22
N GLN A 24 6.63 -1.13 6.63
CA GLN A 24 6.70 0.34 6.78
C GLN A 24 5.48 1.02 6.18
N GLU A 25 4.99 0.54 5.02
CA GLU A 25 3.77 1.04 4.39
C GLU A 25 2.57 0.92 5.33
N LYS A 26 2.41 -0.23 5.98
CA LYS A 26 1.36 -0.47 6.97
C LYS A 26 1.41 0.56 8.12
N LEU A 27 2.61 0.86 8.63
CA LEU A 27 2.80 1.88 9.67
C LEU A 27 2.44 3.28 9.16
N ALA A 28 2.89 3.66 7.97
CA ALA A 28 2.61 4.96 7.35
C ALA A 28 1.11 5.16 7.08
N ILE A 29 0.40 4.11 6.65
CA ILE A 29 -1.06 4.12 6.48
C ILE A 29 -1.75 4.34 7.83
N THR A 30 -1.31 3.64 8.87
CA THR A 30 -1.90 3.73 10.20
C THR A 30 -1.65 5.09 10.84
N SER A 31 -0.46 5.66 10.64
CA SER A 31 -0.10 7.01 11.10
C SER A 31 -0.70 8.13 10.24
N ARG A 32 -1.33 7.79 9.10
CA ARG A 32 -1.91 8.71 8.12
C ARG A 32 -0.89 9.72 7.56
N SER A 33 0.38 9.29 7.44
CA SER A 33 1.47 10.13 6.93
C SER A 33 1.49 10.11 5.40
N SER A 34 0.86 11.10 4.76
CA SER A 34 0.75 11.14 3.28
C SER A 34 2.10 11.23 2.58
N SER A 35 3.07 11.95 3.16
CA SER A 35 4.43 12.07 2.63
C SER A 35 5.19 10.75 2.66
N GLU A 36 5.07 9.99 3.75
CA GLU A 36 5.69 8.66 3.86
C GLU A 36 5.04 7.66 2.91
N ILE A 37 3.71 7.67 2.80
CA ILE A 37 2.97 6.82 1.85
C ILE A 37 3.45 7.08 0.42
N GLU A 38 3.65 8.34 0.02
CA GLU A 38 4.15 8.67 -1.32
C GLU A 38 5.60 8.22 -1.52
N ALA A 39 6.48 8.42 -0.54
CA ALA A 39 7.87 7.98 -0.61
C ALA A 39 7.98 6.45 -0.72
N ILE A 40 7.23 5.73 0.10
CA ILE A 40 7.16 4.27 0.09
C ILE A 40 6.60 3.75 -1.22
N ALA A 41 5.58 4.39 -1.80
CA ALA A 41 5.04 4.01 -3.09
C ALA A 41 6.10 4.08 -4.21
N LYS A 42 6.92 5.14 -4.24
CA LYS A 42 8.02 5.28 -5.21
C LYS A 42 9.06 4.18 -5.04
N GLN A 43 9.48 3.91 -3.80
CA GLN A 43 10.43 2.83 -3.49
C GLN A 43 9.88 1.46 -3.88
N LYS A 44 8.59 1.21 -3.62
CA LYS A 44 7.90 -0.04 -3.97
C LYS A 44 7.92 -0.26 -5.48
N MET A 45 7.64 0.78 -6.28
CA MET A 45 7.74 0.70 -7.74
C MET A 45 9.14 0.34 -8.21
N THR A 46 10.18 0.93 -7.61
CA THR A 46 11.58 0.60 -7.94
C THR A 46 11.91 -0.85 -7.62
N LEU A 47 11.59 -1.33 -6.42
CA LEU A 47 11.86 -2.71 -6.00
C LEU A 47 11.12 -3.74 -6.86
N VAL A 48 9.84 -3.50 -7.17
CA VAL A 48 9.05 -4.38 -8.06
C VAL A 48 9.66 -4.41 -9.46
N GLY A 49 10.09 -3.26 -9.99
CA GLY A 49 10.79 -3.21 -11.28
C GLY A 49 12.11 -3.99 -11.27
N GLN A 50 12.89 -3.89 -10.19
CA GLN A 50 14.13 -4.65 -10.02
C GLN A 50 13.90 -6.16 -9.93
N LEU A 51 12.86 -6.59 -9.19
CA LEU A 51 12.45 -7.99 -9.10
C LEU A 51 12.08 -8.54 -10.48
N GLN A 52 11.26 -7.81 -11.24
CA GLN A 52 10.86 -8.21 -12.60
C GLN A 52 12.06 -8.28 -13.56
N GLN A 53 12.94 -7.28 -13.54
CA GLN A 53 14.11 -7.26 -14.39
C GLN A 53 15.08 -8.41 -14.07
N THR A 54 15.27 -8.69 -12.78
CA THR A 54 16.14 -9.78 -12.31
C THR A 54 15.56 -11.14 -12.67
N ASP A 55 14.24 -11.35 -12.50
CA ASP A 55 13.55 -12.57 -12.96
C ASP A 55 13.74 -12.80 -14.47
N LEU A 56 13.61 -11.76 -15.29
CA LEU A 56 13.87 -11.87 -16.72
C LEU A 56 15.32 -12.25 -17.05
N ARG A 57 16.29 -11.77 -16.27
CA ARG A 57 17.71 -12.12 -16.43
C ARG A 57 17.97 -13.57 -16.01
N ILE A 58 17.35 -14.02 -14.92
CA ILE A 58 17.42 -15.40 -14.45
C ILE A 58 16.81 -16.35 -15.50
N ALA A 59 15.62 -16.02 -16.02
CA ALA A 59 14.92 -16.84 -17.02
C ALA A 59 15.71 -17.01 -18.33
N LYS A 60 16.48 -15.99 -18.74
CA LYS A 60 17.34 -16.02 -19.93
C LYS A 60 18.72 -16.65 -19.69
N HIS A 61 19.05 -17.00 -18.44
CA HIS A 61 20.38 -17.48 -18.11
C HIS A 61 20.61 -18.91 -18.63
N PRO A 62 21.75 -19.22 -19.28
CA PRO A 62 22.00 -20.55 -19.86
C PRO A 62 21.92 -21.72 -18.87
N HIS A 63 22.19 -21.44 -17.59
CA HIS A 63 22.19 -22.41 -16.50
C HIS A 63 20.90 -22.37 -15.66
N VAL A 64 19.79 -21.85 -16.18
CA VAL A 64 18.52 -21.76 -15.43
C VAL A 64 18.03 -23.11 -14.91
N VAL A 65 18.34 -24.21 -15.61
CA VAL A 65 17.98 -25.58 -15.21
C VAL A 65 18.62 -25.97 -13.86
N SER A 66 19.78 -25.39 -13.54
CA SER A 66 20.47 -25.61 -12.26
C SER A 66 19.68 -25.08 -11.06
N LEU A 67 18.69 -24.21 -11.24
CA LEU A 67 17.78 -23.79 -10.16
C LEU A 67 16.92 -24.94 -9.61
N THR A 68 16.72 -25.99 -10.41
CA THR A 68 15.95 -27.20 -10.06
C THR A 68 16.84 -28.40 -9.75
N GLU A 69 18.05 -28.44 -10.32
CA GLU A 69 18.98 -29.56 -10.12
C GLU A 69 19.87 -29.38 -8.88
N ASP A 70 20.22 -28.14 -8.53
CA ASP A 70 21.00 -27.81 -7.34
C ASP A 70 20.07 -27.58 -6.15
N VAL A 71 20.20 -28.44 -5.13
CA VAL A 71 19.39 -28.40 -3.90
C VAL A 71 19.51 -27.04 -3.19
N LEU A 72 20.70 -26.43 -3.18
CA LEU A 72 20.89 -25.14 -2.51
C LEU A 72 20.18 -24.01 -3.26
N LEU A 73 20.28 -23.99 -4.59
CA LEU A 73 19.60 -22.98 -5.40
C LEU A 73 18.08 -23.17 -5.37
N SER A 74 17.60 -24.40 -5.39
CA SER A 74 16.17 -24.72 -5.27
C SER A 74 15.59 -24.21 -3.95
N GLN A 75 16.30 -24.41 -2.84
CA GLN A 75 15.88 -23.90 -1.53
C GLN A 75 15.77 -22.37 -1.51
N ILE A 76 16.72 -21.66 -2.11
CA ILE A 76 16.68 -20.19 -2.18
C ILE A 76 15.51 -19.74 -3.06
N VAL A 77 15.26 -20.41 -4.18
CA VAL A 77 14.11 -20.11 -5.06
C VAL A 77 12.79 -20.30 -4.33
N ASP A 78 12.64 -21.38 -3.56
CA ASP A 78 11.42 -21.63 -2.79
C ASP A 78 11.25 -20.60 -1.66
N GLN A 79 12.35 -20.18 -1.03
CA GLN A 79 12.33 -19.08 -0.07
C GLN A 79 11.86 -17.77 -0.72
N ILE A 80 12.41 -17.41 -1.88
CA ILE A 80 11.99 -16.22 -2.64
C ILE A 80 10.50 -16.28 -2.95
N ARG A 81 10.01 -17.42 -3.44
CA ARG A 81 8.59 -17.62 -3.75
C ARG A 81 7.70 -17.42 -2.53
N SER A 82 8.09 -17.95 -1.37
CA SER A 82 7.36 -17.75 -0.12
C SER A 82 7.29 -16.27 0.25
N ILE A 83 8.43 -15.57 0.23
CA ILE A 83 8.49 -14.14 0.58
C ILE A 83 7.65 -13.31 -0.38
N VAL A 84 7.74 -13.58 -1.70
CA VAL A 84 6.96 -12.85 -2.71
C VAL A 84 5.46 -13.10 -2.53
N HIS A 85 5.06 -14.32 -2.21
CA HIS A 85 3.66 -14.63 -1.88
C HIS A 85 3.19 -13.81 -0.67
N ASP A 86 3.98 -13.75 0.39
CA ASP A 86 3.63 -12.97 1.59
C ASP A 86 3.57 -11.46 1.29
N CYS A 87 4.49 -10.96 0.45
CA CYS A 87 4.46 -9.58 -0.05
C CYS A 87 3.17 -9.28 -0.84
N GLN A 88 2.67 -10.23 -1.64
CA GLN A 88 1.40 -10.06 -2.36
C GLN A 88 0.23 -9.91 -1.38
N GLN A 89 0.17 -10.76 -0.35
CA GLN A 89 -0.87 -10.68 0.67
C GLN A 89 -0.79 -9.37 1.46
N ALA A 90 0.40 -8.98 1.91
CA ALA A 90 0.60 -7.73 2.64
C ALA A 90 0.21 -6.51 1.79
N ASN A 91 0.57 -6.50 0.50
CA ASN A 91 0.20 -5.41 -0.41
C ASN A 91 -1.32 -5.32 -0.65
N LEU A 92 -2.03 -6.46 -0.69
CA LEU A 92 -3.50 -6.47 -0.77
C LEU A 92 -4.12 -5.84 0.49
N VAL A 93 -3.66 -6.26 1.68
CA VAL A 93 -4.15 -5.73 2.96
C VAL A 93 -3.89 -4.22 3.08
N ASN A 94 -2.69 -3.77 2.71
CA ASN A 94 -2.33 -2.36 2.69
C ASN A 94 -3.19 -1.56 1.70
N GLY A 95 -3.45 -2.12 0.51
CA GLY A 95 -4.33 -1.52 -0.50
C GLY A 95 -5.76 -1.32 0.00
N GLU A 96 -6.33 -2.33 0.66
CA GLU A 96 -7.65 -2.19 1.27
C GLU A 96 -7.68 -1.15 2.40
N ALA A 97 -6.62 -1.09 3.22
CA ALA A 97 -6.51 -0.11 4.29
C ALA A 97 -6.48 1.33 3.75
N LEU A 98 -5.72 1.56 2.67
CA LEU A 98 -5.70 2.84 1.96
C LEU A 98 -7.07 3.20 1.37
N GLN A 99 -7.74 2.24 0.72
CA GLN A 99 -9.07 2.48 0.15
C GLN A 99 -10.09 2.84 1.24
N ARG A 100 -10.08 2.14 2.37
CA ARG A 100 -10.94 2.47 3.52
C ARG A 100 -10.64 3.87 4.07
N ALA A 101 -9.37 4.23 4.19
CA ALA A 101 -8.96 5.56 4.64
C ALA A 101 -9.47 6.67 3.70
N GLN A 102 -9.34 6.46 2.39
CA GLN A 102 -9.84 7.38 1.37
C GLN A 102 -11.36 7.55 1.44
N LEU A 103 -12.12 6.45 1.54
CA LEU A 103 -13.58 6.49 1.65
C LEU A 103 -14.04 7.25 2.91
N SER A 104 -13.39 6.99 4.05
CA SER A 104 -13.67 7.70 5.29
C SER A 104 -13.38 9.20 5.17
N PHE A 105 -12.28 9.57 4.52
CA PHE A 105 -11.91 10.97 4.30
C PHE A 105 -12.94 11.66 3.40
N ASN A 106 -13.32 11.04 2.28
CA ASN A 106 -14.32 11.57 1.36
C ASN A 106 -15.68 11.76 2.05
N LYS A 107 -16.10 10.79 2.88
CA LYS A 107 -17.33 10.92 3.67
C LYS A 107 -17.29 12.12 4.61
N LEU A 108 -16.16 12.31 5.31
CA LEU A 108 -16.00 13.44 6.23
C LEU A 108 -15.99 14.78 5.48
N ASN A 109 -15.30 14.86 4.34
CA ASN A 109 -15.28 16.05 3.49
C ASN A 109 -16.69 16.41 2.97
N ASN A 110 -17.47 15.43 2.53
CA ASN A 110 -18.86 15.63 2.13
C ASN A 110 -19.73 16.16 3.29
N LEU A 111 -19.56 15.61 4.50
CA LEU A 111 -20.28 16.10 5.69
C LEU A 111 -19.88 17.54 6.04
N MET A 112 -18.59 17.89 5.95
CA MET A 112 -18.12 19.26 6.16
C MET A 112 -18.72 20.23 5.15
N GLN A 113 -18.72 19.88 3.86
CA GLN A 113 -19.35 20.71 2.82
C GLN A 113 -20.87 20.88 3.03
N GLN A 114 -21.57 19.82 3.42
CA GLN A 114 -23.00 19.88 3.78
C GLN A 114 -23.25 20.76 5.02
N SER A 115 -22.36 20.73 6.01
CA SER A 115 -22.47 21.61 7.18
C SER A 115 -22.23 23.08 6.82
N HIS A 116 -21.22 23.39 6.00
CA HIS A 116 -20.93 24.76 5.57
C HIS A 116 -22.01 25.33 4.64
N GLY A 117 -22.61 24.51 3.77
CA GLY A 117 -23.76 24.90 2.94
C GLY A 117 -25.02 25.23 3.75
N LYS A 118 -25.13 24.79 5.01
CA LYS A 118 -26.22 25.13 5.93
C LYS A 118 -25.91 26.32 6.84
N ILE A 119 -24.65 26.68 7.03
CA ILE A 119 -24.24 27.82 7.90
C ILE A 119 -24.38 29.17 7.17
N GLY A 120 -24.46 29.18 5.83
CA GLY A 120 -24.59 30.38 5.01
C GLY A 120 -26.01 30.83 4.65
N MET A 121 -27.06 30.25 5.24
CA MET A 121 -28.45 30.62 4.95
C MET A 121 -29.15 31.12 6.21
N THR A 122 -28.75 32.30 6.67
CA THR A 122 -29.57 33.12 7.56
C THR A 122 -29.87 34.43 6.87
N TYR A 123 -31.02 34.48 6.20
CA TYR A 123 -31.69 35.75 5.96
C TYR A 123 -32.13 36.30 7.33
N ASN A 124 -31.66 37.48 7.68
CA ASN A 124 -32.35 38.42 8.57
C ASN A 124 -32.76 39.63 7.71
N ALA A 125 -33.90 40.30 7.87
CA ALA A 125 -35.02 40.17 8.77
C ALA A 125 -36.29 40.56 7.98
N GLY A 126 -37.19 39.62 7.64
CA GLY A 126 -38.47 39.94 6.97
C GLY A 126 -39.11 38.96 5.98
N GLY A 127 -38.51 37.91 5.40
CA GLY A 127 -37.11 37.48 5.36
C GLY A 127 -36.68 36.50 6.44
N GLN A 128 -37.61 35.78 7.08
CA GLN A 128 -37.30 34.90 8.20
C GLN A 128 -37.11 33.45 7.74
N THR A 129 -35.84 33.01 7.73
CA THR A 129 -35.50 31.60 7.56
C THR A 129 -35.56 30.91 8.92
N HIS A 130 -36.54 30.02 9.09
CA HIS A 130 -36.57 29.09 10.21
C HIS A 130 -35.49 28.03 9.99
N THR A 131 -34.30 28.25 10.54
CA THR A 131 -33.40 27.14 10.83
C THR A 131 -33.71 26.66 12.24
N VAL A 132 -34.65 25.71 12.34
CA VAL A 132 -34.85 24.95 13.57
C VAL A 132 -33.59 24.11 13.76
N SER A 133 -32.57 24.75 14.34
CA SER A 133 -31.34 24.12 14.81
C SER A 133 -31.68 23.33 16.06
N THR A 134 -32.39 22.22 15.86
CA THR A 134 -32.19 21.12 16.79
C THR A 134 -30.84 20.54 16.38
N LEU A 135 -29.78 21.09 16.96
CA LEU A 135 -28.50 20.41 17.08
C LEU A 135 -28.85 19.04 17.68
N GLY A 136 -29.05 18.06 16.80
CA GLY A 136 -29.47 16.71 17.12
C GLY A 136 -28.33 15.95 17.76
N THR A 137 -27.81 16.44 18.88
CA THR A 137 -27.04 15.66 19.85
C THR A 137 -27.99 14.66 20.52
N ASN A 138 -28.39 13.64 19.77
CA ASN A 138 -28.81 12.36 20.30
C ASN A 138 -27.68 11.37 20.05
N ILE A 139 -26.54 11.60 20.70
CA ILE A 139 -25.53 10.55 20.85
C ILE A 139 -25.97 9.73 22.07
N LYS A 140 -26.42 8.51 21.84
CA LYS A 140 -26.51 7.49 22.89
C LYS A 140 -25.13 6.85 23.05
N ALA A 141 -24.64 6.81 24.28
CA ALA A 141 -23.63 5.86 24.72
C ALA A 141 -24.22 4.44 24.74
#